data_AF-A0A959IGV7-F1
#
_entry.id   AF-A0A959IGV7-F1
#
_cell.length_a   1.000
_cell.length_b   1.000
_cell.length_c   1.000
_cell.angle_alpha   90.00
_cell.angle_beta   90.00
_cell.angle_gamma   90.00
#
_symmetry.space_group_name_H-M   'P 1'
#
loop_
_entity.id
_entity.type
_entity.pdbx_description
1 polymer ?
#
loop_
_entity_poly.entity_id
_entity_poly.type
_entity_poly.pdbx_seq_one_letter_code
_entity_poly.pdbx_strand_id
1 'polypeptide(L)'
;MKKIVRLLTVLSVFLMTQWALQAQPPQMGPRPHRGPALEQLEEELNITEEQKTQLKAAHEAQMAKMEALRDQDFESPEDRREAMKALRDEERAAIEKILTAEQLQKLETLQAERGEKREAQREERMKQHDAMQAEIKTYREKEVLPVLREQRAKLETKISAEDKATIAALREKMEARKAAWEGKAPGERRQRPEPTEEQKAAFKADHETVRALVEKYDTDITALLEEVKTERQEWKEGMREIGEKYAPERPDFRREGKKERPDAEKKAKAQGERKAKVEGERKADRPSRGPEGLGHRGPGPEGMSKAVFLLLDPNAETTQNVAGKADFAQIRVFPNPSAGRNTVNFTVKDAGYYRVELRDKNGQVLKELSNEYRQSGAYQEEVDMSQFPSGTYYLSITGADGVISEKIVKQ
;
A
#
# COMPACT_ATOMS: atom_id res chain seq x y z
N MET A 1 49.79 -12.88 57.38
CA MET A 1 49.84 -11.40 57.44
C MET A 1 48.60 -10.83 56.78
N LYS A 2 47.85 -9.97 57.52
CA LYS A 2 46.85 -8.93 57.11
C LYS A 2 45.69 -9.39 56.18
N LYS A 3 44.49 -9.71 56.67
CA LYS A 3 43.31 -8.88 57.09
C LYS A 3 42.72 -7.94 56.01
N ILE A 4 41.53 -8.34 55.48
CA ILE A 4 40.25 -7.61 55.31
C ILE A 4 40.28 -6.16 54.79
N VAL A 5 39.60 -5.86 53.66
CA VAL A 5 38.58 -4.77 53.52
C VAL A 5 37.52 -5.17 52.46
N ARG A 6 36.24 -5.01 52.83
CA ARG A 6 35.01 -5.13 52.03
C ARG A 6 34.66 -3.79 51.35
N LEU A 7 33.84 -3.87 50.30
CA LEU A 7 32.80 -2.88 49.92
C LEU A 7 33.25 -1.50 49.37
N LEU A 8 32.36 -0.94 48.53
CA LEU A 8 32.31 0.44 47.98
C LEU A 8 33.06 0.69 46.65
N THR A 9 32.31 0.63 45.54
CA THR A 9 31.94 1.83 44.75
C THR A 9 30.77 1.52 43.79
N VAL A 10 29.54 1.53 44.33
CA VAL A 10 28.28 1.80 43.58
C VAL A 10 27.98 3.31 43.68
N LEU A 11 29.02 4.16 43.61
CA LEU A 11 28.90 5.59 43.90
C LEU A 11 29.82 6.42 42.98
N SER A 12 29.70 6.24 41.66
CA SER A 12 30.45 7.04 40.68
C SER A 12 29.60 7.50 39.49
N VAL A 13 28.31 7.80 39.71
CA VAL A 13 27.48 8.58 38.76
C VAL A 13 26.83 9.81 39.44
N PHE A 14 27.02 10.00 40.74
CA PHE A 14 26.51 11.18 41.46
C PHE A 14 27.49 12.38 41.48
N LEU A 15 28.62 12.31 40.78
CA LEU A 15 29.62 13.38 40.67
C LEU A 15 29.85 13.87 39.22
N MET A 16 28.81 13.82 38.38
CA MET A 16 28.76 14.57 37.10
C MET A 16 27.45 15.37 36.96
N THR A 17 26.86 15.82 38.07
CA THR A 17 25.64 16.64 38.08
C THR A 17 25.87 18.11 38.44
N GLN A 18 27.14 18.57 38.55
CA GLN A 18 27.44 19.98 38.87
C GLN A 18 28.18 20.77 37.78
N TRP A 19 28.06 20.35 36.52
CA TRP A 19 28.32 21.20 35.35
C TRP A 19 27.19 21.05 34.33
N ALA A 20 25.94 21.22 34.77
CA ALA A 20 24.77 21.21 33.89
C ALA A 20 23.80 22.38 34.18
N LEU A 21 24.31 23.50 34.69
CA LEU A 21 23.49 24.69 34.97
C LEU A 21 23.71 25.86 33.98
N GLN A 22 24.39 25.65 32.85
CA GLN A 22 24.62 26.72 31.89
C GLN A 22 24.69 26.30 30.41
N ALA A 23 23.91 25.30 30.04
CA ALA A 23 23.58 25.07 28.64
C ALA A 23 22.09 24.77 28.52
N GLN A 24 21.28 25.82 28.37
CA GLN A 24 19.96 25.62 27.79
C GLN A 24 20.19 25.10 26.36
N PRO A 25 19.76 23.87 26.02
CA PRO A 25 19.87 23.39 24.65
C PRO A 25 19.13 24.38 23.74
N PRO A 26 19.62 24.64 22.52
CA PRO A 26 18.95 25.56 21.61
C PRO A 26 17.49 25.12 21.47
N GLN A 27 16.56 26.04 21.76
CA GLN A 27 15.13 25.79 21.63
C GLN A 27 14.83 25.36 20.18
N MET A 28 14.77 24.05 19.94
CA MET A 28 14.08 23.52 18.78
C MET A 28 12.61 23.88 18.97
N GLY A 29 12.03 24.60 18.01
CA GLY A 29 10.61 24.94 18.03
C GLY A 29 9.74 23.72 18.32
N PRO A 30 8.59 23.88 19.01
CA PRO A 30 7.83 22.78 19.57
C PRO A 30 7.49 21.76 18.48
N ARG A 31 8.11 20.59 18.56
CA ARG A 31 7.66 19.42 17.80
C ARG A 31 6.38 18.94 18.48
N PRO A 32 5.28 18.66 17.74
CA PRO A 32 4.09 18.12 18.36
C PRO A 32 4.44 16.81 19.07
N HIS A 33 4.29 16.79 20.39
CA HIS A 33 4.56 15.62 21.22
C HIS A 33 3.70 14.44 20.74
N ARG A 34 4.35 13.31 20.42
CA ARG A 34 3.70 12.06 19.99
C ARG A 34 3.36 11.15 21.18
N GLY A 35 2.82 11.73 22.23
CA GLY A 35 2.29 11.02 23.39
C GLY A 35 1.16 11.83 24.02
N PRO A 36 0.23 11.22 24.76
CA PRO A 36 -0.65 12.00 25.62
C PRO A 36 0.23 12.86 26.52
N ALA A 37 -0.04 14.17 26.56
CA ALA A 37 0.73 15.08 27.40
C ALA A 37 0.71 14.55 28.83
N LEU A 38 1.82 14.62 29.57
CA LEU A 38 1.86 14.26 30.98
C LEU A 38 0.72 14.94 31.76
N GLU A 39 0.33 16.14 31.34
CA GLU A 39 -0.84 16.91 31.80
C GLU A 39 -2.18 16.14 31.75
N GLN A 40 -2.43 15.33 30.71
CA GLN A 40 -3.65 14.51 30.63
C GLN A 40 -3.63 13.32 31.60
N LEU A 41 -2.44 12.77 31.85
CA LEU A 41 -2.26 11.70 32.84
C LEU A 41 -2.27 12.24 34.27
N GLU A 42 -1.86 13.49 34.48
CA GLU A 42 -1.93 14.19 35.77
C GLU A 42 -3.38 14.32 36.27
N GLU A 43 -4.29 14.78 35.40
CA GLU A 43 -5.72 14.94 35.71
C GLU A 43 -6.41 13.57 35.90
N GLU A 44 -6.05 12.57 35.10
CA GLU A 44 -6.65 11.24 35.18
C GLU A 44 -6.17 10.44 36.41
N LEU A 45 -4.94 10.66 36.92
CA LEU A 45 -4.34 9.81 37.97
C LEU A 45 -4.19 10.49 39.34
N ASN A 46 -4.63 11.75 39.51
CA ASN A 46 -4.50 12.53 40.75
C ASN A 46 -3.06 12.49 41.31
N ILE A 47 -2.09 12.80 40.46
CA ILE A 47 -0.66 12.73 40.80
C ILE A 47 -0.29 13.85 41.79
N THR A 48 0.47 13.53 42.85
CA THR A 48 0.95 14.55 43.80
C THR A 48 2.07 15.41 43.20
N GLU A 49 2.31 16.61 43.73
CA GLU A 49 3.41 17.48 43.28
C GLU A 49 4.80 16.83 43.41
N GLU A 50 4.98 15.98 44.43
CA GLU A 50 6.21 15.20 44.62
C GLU A 50 6.37 14.14 43.53
N GLN A 51 5.31 13.37 43.21
CA GLN A 51 5.31 12.39 42.13
C GLN A 51 5.52 13.05 40.77
N LYS A 52 4.94 14.24 40.55
CA LYS A 52 5.10 15.04 39.34
C LYS A 52 6.55 15.44 39.10
N THR A 53 7.25 15.87 40.15
CA THR A 53 8.68 16.21 40.08
C THR A 53 9.53 14.98 39.71
N GLN A 54 9.22 13.82 40.30
CA GLN A 54 9.91 12.56 40.00
C GLN A 54 9.63 12.07 38.57
N LEU A 55 8.39 12.17 38.08
CA LEU A 55 8.02 11.78 36.72
C LEU A 55 8.66 12.66 35.65
N LYS A 56 8.74 13.98 35.89
CA LYS A 56 9.45 14.89 34.97
C LYS A 56 10.93 14.54 34.87
N ALA A 57 11.60 14.31 35.99
CA ALA A 57 13.00 13.89 36.01
C ALA A 57 13.21 12.54 35.27
N ALA A 58 12.29 11.58 35.45
CA ALA A 58 12.32 10.31 34.74
C ALA A 58 12.14 10.48 33.21
N HIS A 59 11.20 11.34 32.79
CA HIS A 59 10.97 11.63 31.38
C HIS A 59 12.15 12.35 30.73
N GLU A 60 12.77 13.34 31.40
CA GLU A 60 13.97 14.03 30.92
C GLU A 60 15.15 13.06 30.74
N ALA A 61 15.37 12.16 31.70
CA ALA A 61 16.39 11.13 31.61
C ALA A 61 16.14 10.17 30.43
N GLN A 62 14.88 9.78 30.20
CA GLN A 62 14.48 8.94 29.09
C GLN A 62 14.64 9.66 27.74
N MET A 63 14.30 10.94 27.66
CA MET A 63 14.50 11.75 26.46
C MET A 63 15.98 11.88 26.08
N ALA A 64 16.87 12.06 27.05
CA ALA A 64 18.31 12.07 26.82
C ALA A 64 18.81 10.72 26.27
N LYS A 65 18.34 9.60 26.83
CA LYS A 65 18.63 8.26 26.31
C LYS A 65 18.05 8.03 24.92
N MET A 66 16.84 8.52 24.65
CA MET A 66 16.22 8.42 23.33
C MET A 66 16.99 9.22 22.27
N GLU A 67 17.53 10.38 22.63
CA GLU A 67 18.40 11.15 21.75
C GLU A 67 19.72 10.41 21.48
N ALA A 68 20.34 9.84 22.50
CA ALA A 68 21.52 9.00 22.34
C ALA A 68 21.27 7.79 21.42
N LEU A 69 20.15 7.07 21.62
CA LEU A 69 19.74 5.95 20.75
C LEU A 69 19.40 6.41 19.33
N ARG A 70 18.93 7.65 19.13
CA ARG A 70 18.66 8.18 17.79
C ARG A 70 19.94 8.36 16.99
N ASP A 71 21.00 8.76 17.66
CA ASP A 71 22.27 9.10 17.03
C ASP A 71 23.23 7.89 16.97
N GLN A 72 22.96 6.82 17.75
CA GLN A 72 23.65 5.53 17.72
C GLN A 72 23.52 4.81 16.37
N ASP A 73 24.62 4.18 15.94
CA ASP A 73 24.64 3.24 14.82
C ASP A 73 24.23 1.84 15.29
N PHE A 74 23.33 1.20 14.55
CA PHE A 74 22.89 -0.18 14.80
C PHE A 74 23.25 -1.06 13.61
N GLU A 75 23.69 -2.29 13.90
CA GLU A 75 24.09 -3.27 12.89
C GLU A 75 22.87 -3.78 12.10
N SER A 76 21.70 -3.89 12.77
CA SER A 76 20.44 -4.24 12.12
C SER A 76 19.24 -3.39 12.59
N PRO A 77 18.14 -3.35 11.82
CA PRO A 77 16.87 -2.79 12.28
C PRO A 77 16.30 -3.50 13.53
N GLU A 78 16.69 -4.75 13.75
CA GLU A 78 16.25 -5.56 14.89
C GLU A 78 16.94 -5.11 16.17
N ASP A 79 18.26 -4.90 16.15
CA ASP A 79 19.04 -4.37 17.29
C ASP A 79 18.52 -3.00 17.72
N ARG A 80 18.20 -2.15 16.73
CA ARG A 80 17.56 -0.85 17.00
C ARG A 80 16.21 -1.01 17.69
N ARG A 81 15.41 -1.98 17.26
CA ARG A 81 14.08 -2.23 17.84
C ARG A 81 14.19 -2.76 19.26
N GLU A 82 15.17 -3.64 19.52
CA GLU A 82 15.46 -4.16 20.86
C GLU A 82 15.94 -3.07 21.81
N ALA A 83 16.89 -2.23 21.39
CA ALA A 83 17.36 -1.10 22.18
C ALA A 83 16.23 -0.12 22.52
N MET A 84 15.35 0.18 21.55
CA MET A 84 14.17 1.01 21.78
C MET A 84 13.12 0.34 22.68
N LYS A 85 13.04 -0.99 22.69
CA LYS A 85 12.16 -1.74 23.60
C LYS A 85 12.72 -1.70 25.02
N ALA A 86 14.01 -1.99 25.20
CA ALA A 86 14.68 -1.94 26.49
C ALA A 86 14.55 -0.56 27.16
N LEU A 87 14.70 0.54 26.39
CA LEU A 87 14.49 1.90 26.91
C LEU A 87 13.05 2.13 27.41
N ARG A 88 12.04 1.64 26.66
CA ARG A 88 10.64 1.74 27.09
C ARG A 88 10.35 0.89 28.33
N ASP A 89 10.94 -0.29 28.43
CA ASP A 89 10.77 -1.18 29.58
C ASP A 89 11.43 -0.57 30.83
N GLU A 90 12.61 0.06 30.69
CA GLU A 90 13.28 0.79 31.76
C GLU A 90 12.46 2.00 32.24
N GLU A 91 11.91 2.78 31.31
CA GLU A 91 11.03 3.91 31.63
C GLU A 91 9.78 3.44 32.37
N ARG A 92 9.14 2.37 31.89
CA ARG A 92 7.98 1.78 32.56
C ARG A 92 8.35 1.40 33.99
N ALA A 93 9.44 0.67 34.21
CA ALA A 93 9.87 0.26 35.55
C ALA A 93 10.21 1.45 36.47
N ALA A 94 10.68 2.57 35.93
CA ALA A 94 10.91 3.79 36.70
C ALA A 94 9.59 4.47 37.11
N ILE A 95 8.61 4.53 36.20
CA ILE A 95 7.27 5.08 36.45
C ILE A 95 6.52 4.23 37.49
N GLU A 96 6.61 2.89 37.39
CA GLU A 96 5.94 1.97 38.33
C GLU A 96 6.42 2.14 39.79
N LYS A 97 7.65 2.61 40.00
CA LYS A 97 8.18 2.90 41.35
C LYS A 97 7.66 4.20 41.95
N ILE A 98 7.17 5.12 41.12
CA ILE A 98 6.70 6.45 41.53
C ILE A 98 5.19 6.43 41.83
N LEU A 99 4.44 5.58 41.14
CA LEU A 99 2.98 5.48 41.26
C LEU A 99 2.55 4.50 42.35
N THR A 100 1.37 4.73 42.94
CA THR A 100 0.75 3.75 43.84
C THR A 100 0.16 2.58 43.07
N ALA A 101 -0.13 1.46 43.76
CA ALA A 101 -0.76 0.29 43.13
C ALA A 101 -2.10 0.62 42.46
N GLU A 102 -2.91 1.49 43.07
CA GLU A 102 -4.19 1.93 42.51
C GLU A 102 -4.01 2.85 41.27
N GLN A 103 -3.03 3.75 41.29
CA GLN A 103 -2.70 4.61 40.15
C GLN A 103 -2.16 3.80 38.96
N LEU A 104 -1.36 2.77 39.25
CA LEU A 104 -0.81 1.87 38.23
C LEU A 104 -1.91 1.04 37.55
N GLN A 105 -2.85 0.48 38.31
CA GLN A 105 -4.00 -0.22 37.74
C GLN A 105 -4.83 0.71 36.84
N LYS A 106 -5.05 1.96 37.26
CA LYS A 106 -5.77 2.95 36.44
C LYS A 106 -5.00 3.34 35.17
N LEU A 107 -3.66 3.41 35.21
CA LEU A 107 -2.84 3.66 34.03
C LEU A 107 -2.92 2.50 33.03
N GLU A 108 -2.87 1.26 33.51
CA GLU A 108 -2.96 0.08 32.66
C GLU A 108 -4.32 -0.02 31.95
N THR A 109 -5.42 0.28 32.64
CA THR A 109 -6.75 0.32 32.01
C THR A 109 -6.86 1.41 30.96
N LEU A 110 -6.38 2.63 31.26
CA LEU A 110 -6.34 3.74 30.30
C LEU A 110 -5.48 3.41 29.07
N GLN A 111 -4.34 2.73 29.26
CA GLN A 111 -3.49 2.28 28.16
C GLN A 111 -4.18 1.21 27.31
N ALA A 112 -4.87 0.25 27.93
CA ALA A 112 -5.63 -0.79 27.24
C ALA A 112 -6.76 -0.18 26.41
N GLU A 113 -7.61 0.68 27.00
CA GLU A 113 -8.71 1.35 26.29
C GLU A 113 -8.19 2.22 25.13
N ARG A 114 -7.08 2.95 25.33
CA ARG A 114 -6.42 3.72 24.25
C ARG A 114 -5.86 2.81 23.17
N GLY A 115 -5.36 1.63 23.53
CA GLY A 115 -4.92 0.58 22.62
C GLY A 115 -6.05 0.10 21.73
N GLU A 116 -7.16 -0.32 22.33
CA GLU A 116 -8.37 -0.78 21.63
C GLU A 116 -8.94 0.30 20.70
N LYS A 117 -9.07 1.55 21.19
CA LYS A 117 -9.51 2.68 20.36
C LYS A 117 -8.58 2.91 19.16
N ARG A 118 -7.26 2.82 19.34
CA ARG A 118 -6.28 2.96 18.25
C ARG A 118 -6.36 1.82 17.25
N GLU A 119 -6.62 0.60 17.71
CA GLU A 119 -6.81 -0.57 16.86
C GLU A 119 -8.09 -0.45 16.04
N ALA A 120 -9.23 -0.14 16.68
CA ALA A 120 -10.49 0.10 15.99
C ALA A 120 -10.37 1.22 14.94
N GLN A 121 -9.77 2.36 15.30
CA GLN A 121 -9.51 3.44 14.33
C GLN A 121 -8.55 3.01 13.21
N ARG A 122 -7.59 2.13 13.49
CA ARG A 122 -6.69 1.60 12.46
C ARG A 122 -7.44 0.69 11.50
N GLU A 123 -8.29 -0.21 11.99
CA GLU A 123 -9.12 -1.08 11.16
C GLU A 123 -10.08 -0.28 10.29
N GLU A 124 -10.72 0.73 10.85
CA GLU A 124 -11.62 1.63 10.11
C GLU A 124 -10.86 2.36 8.99
N ARG A 125 -9.70 2.95 9.29
CA ARG A 125 -8.84 3.59 8.27
C ARG A 125 -8.39 2.60 7.19
N MET A 126 -8.09 1.35 7.55
CA MET A 126 -7.72 0.32 6.57
C MET A 126 -8.91 0.01 5.65
N LYS A 127 -10.12 -0.18 6.20
CA LYS A 127 -11.34 -0.40 5.42
C LYS A 127 -11.63 0.77 4.47
N GLN A 128 -11.52 2.01 4.97
CA GLN A 128 -11.68 3.22 4.15
C GLN A 128 -10.63 3.31 3.03
N HIS A 129 -9.36 3.02 3.35
CA HIS A 129 -8.31 2.98 2.35
C HIS A 129 -8.57 1.92 1.28
N ASP A 130 -8.98 0.71 1.67
CA ASP A 130 -9.25 -0.39 0.73
C ASP A 130 -10.47 -0.08 -0.17
N ALA A 131 -11.52 0.50 0.40
CA ALA A 131 -12.68 0.98 -0.35
C ALA A 131 -12.30 2.09 -1.34
N MET A 132 -11.50 3.07 -0.90
CA MET A 132 -10.97 4.14 -1.77
C MET A 132 -10.17 3.56 -2.93
N GLN A 133 -9.27 2.60 -2.68
CA GLN A 133 -8.49 1.96 -3.75
C GLN A 133 -9.38 1.18 -4.74
N ALA A 134 -10.43 0.51 -4.27
CA ALA A 134 -11.39 -0.18 -5.14
C ALA A 134 -12.17 0.78 -6.04
N GLU A 135 -12.60 1.94 -5.50
CA GLU A 135 -13.28 2.97 -6.28
C GLU A 135 -12.35 3.64 -7.28
N ILE A 136 -11.12 4.00 -6.88
CA ILE A 136 -10.08 4.51 -7.79
C ILE A 136 -9.80 3.51 -8.92
N LYS A 137 -9.71 2.21 -8.59
CA LYS A 137 -9.52 1.15 -9.60
C LYS A 137 -10.68 1.14 -10.59
N THR A 138 -11.91 1.15 -10.10
CA THR A 138 -13.13 1.17 -10.93
C THR A 138 -13.17 2.40 -11.83
N TYR A 139 -12.87 3.58 -11.28
CA TYR A 139 -12.78 4.83 -12.04
C TYR A 139 -11.75 4.74 -13.16
N ARG A 140 -10.54 4.22 -12.86
CA ARG A 140 -9.50 4.01 -13.88
C ARG A 140 -9.95 3.05 -14.97
N GLU A 141 -10.61 1.96 -14.62
CA GLU A 141 -11.07 0.97 -15.60
C GLU A 141 -12.17 1.51 -16.54
N LYS A 142 -13.04 2.38 -16.04
CA LYS A 142 -14.17 2.94 -16.80
C LYS A 142 -13.81 4.19 -17.59
N GLU A 143 -13.08 5.12 -16.97
CA GLU A 143 -12.86 6.46 -17.52
C GLU A 143 -11.47 6.60 -18.16
N VAL A 144 -10.45 5.97 -17.56
CA VAL A 144 -9.04 6.18 -17.96
C VAL A 144 -8.56 5.16 -18.99
N LEU A 145 -8.81 3.87 -18.75
CA LEU A 145 -8.29 2.79 -19.58
C LEU A 145 -8.80 2.81 -21.03
N PRO A 146 -10.08 3.11 -21.35
CA PRO A 146 -10.55 3.13 -22.74
C PRO A 146 -9.80 4.15 -23.59
N VAL A 147 -9.64 5.37 -23.07
CA VAL A 147 -8.92 6.45 -23.74
C VAL A 147 -7.44 6.10 -23.93
N LEU A 148 -6.79 5.57 -22.89
CA LEU A 148 -5.39 5.16 -22.99
C LEU A 148 -5.18 3.99 -23.96
N ARG A 149 -6.13 3.06 -24.07
CA ARG A 149 -6.07 1.97 -25.05
C ARG A 149 -6.19 2.48 -26.48
N GLU A 150 -7.04 3.47 -26.72
CA GLU A 150 -7.13 4.12 -28.03
C GLU A 150 -5.79 4.77 -28.42
N GLN A 151 -5.19 5.52 -27.49
CA GLN A 151 -3.86 6.10 -27.72
C GLN A 151 -2.78 5.03 -27.90
N ARG A 152 -2.90 3.91 -27.17
CA ARG A 152 -1.98 2.79 -27.32
C ARG A 152 -2.13 2.07 -28.66
N ALA A 153 -3.34 1.99 -29.21
CA ALA A 153 -3.60 1.46 -30.54
C ALA A 153 -2.99 2.36 -31.63
N LYS A 154 -3.01 3.70 -31.46
CA LYS A 154 -2.25 4.60 -32.34
C LYS A 154 -0.75 4.31 -32.30
N LEU A 155 -0.19 4.09 -31.11
CA LEU A 155 1.23 3.75 -30.95
C LEU A 155 1.58 2.40 -31.61
N GLU A 156 0.68 1.41 -31.60
CA GLU A 156 0.90 0.13 -32.30
C GLU A 156 1.21 0.31 -33.79
N THR A 157 0.68 1.34 -34.45
CA THR A 157 0.99 1.57 -35.88
C THR A 157 2.44 2.02 -36.11
N LYS A 158 3.10 2.56 -35.08
CA LYS A 158 4.46 3.13 -35.14
C LYS A 158 5.56 2.19 -34.60
N ILE A 159 5.19 1.20 -33.79
CA ILE A 159 6.15 0.25 -33.21
C ILE A 159 6.52 -0.82 -34.25
N SER A 160 7.80 -1.17 -34.32
CA SER A 160 8.30 -2.27 -35.16
C SER A 160 7.74 -3.64 -34.75
N ALA A 161 7.67 -4.59 -35.68
CA ALA A 161 7.18 -5.94 -35.38
C ALA A 161 8.02 -6.67 -34.30
N GLU A 162 9.34 -6.45 -34.30
CA GLU A 162 10.27 -7.03 -33.32
C GLU A 162 10.05 -6.45 -31.91
N ASP A 163 9.87 -5.14 -31.80
CA ASP A 163 9.61 -4.49 -30.51
C ASP A 163 8.24 -4.87 -29.96
N LYS A 164 7.24 -5.06 -30.83
CA LYS A 164 5.92 -5.59 -30.40
C LYS A 164 6.04 -6.97 -29.77
N ALA A 165 6.80 -7.87 -30.40
CA ALA A 165 7.06 -9.21 -29.85
C ALA A 165 7.78 -9.11 -28.50
N THR A 166 8.74 -8.19 -28.37
CA THR A 166 9.45 -7.93 -27.10
C THR A 166 8.51 -7.42 -26.02
N ILE A 167 7.62 -6.47 -26.36
CA ILE A 167 6.61 -5.92 -25.43
C ILE A 167 5.63 -7.02 -24.99
N ALA A 168 5.18 -7.89 -25.90
CA ALA A 168 4.30 -9.01 -25.58
C ALA A 168 4.97 -9.98 -24.58
N ALA A 169 6.22 -10.36 -24.82
CA ALA A 169 6.98 -11.22 -23.91
C ALA A 169 7.18 -10.56 -22.54
N LEU A 170 7.42 -9.23 -22.49
CA LEU A 170 7.53 -8.49 -21.23
C LEU A 170 6.21 -8.47 -20.46
N ARG A 171 5.07 -8.31 -21.13
CA ARG A 171 3.74 -8.38 -20.52
C ARG A 171 3.49 -9.76 -19.90
N GLU A 172 3.80 -10.84 -20.61
CA GLU A 172 3.64 -12.20 -20.09
C GLU A 172 4.48 -12.44 -18.84
N LYS A 173 5.75 -12.00 -18.84
CA LYS A 173 6.61 -12.10 -17.64
C LYS A 173 6.05 -11.32 -16.46
N MET A 174 5.50 -10.13 -16.70
CA MET A 174 4.92 -9.28 -15.65
C MET A 174 3.62 -9.88 -15.09
N GLU A 175 2.76 -10.43 -15.95
CA GLU A 175 1.55 -11.14 -15.53
C GLU A 175 1.88 -12.43 -14.78
N ALA A 176 2.86 -13.21 -15.23
CA ALA A 176 3.32 -14.41 -14.52
C ALA A 176 3.85 -14.07 -13.11
N ARG A 177 4.62 -12.98 -12.99
CA ARG A 177 5.08 -12.47 -11.69
C ARG A 177 3.91 -12.03 -10.81
N LYS A 178 2.94 -11.31 -11.38
CA LYS A 178 1.75 -10.85 -10.68
C LYS A 178 0.93 -12.05 -10.17
N ALA A 179 0.65 -13.03 -11.04
CA ALA A 179 -0.08 -14.25 -10.73
C ALA A 179 0.59 -15.09 -9.63
N ALA A 180 1.93 -15.14 -9.59
CA ALA A 180 2.66 -15.85 -8.52
C ALA A 180 2.39 -15.30 -7.10
N TRP A 181 1.90 -14.06 -7.00
CA TRP A 181 1.60 -13.39 -5.73
C TRP A 181 0.11 -13.04 -5.54
N GLU A 182 -0.67 -13.01 -6.63
CA GLU A 182 -2.13 -12.91 -6.57
C GLU A 182 -2.70 -14.18 -5.92
N GLY A 183 -3.66 -14.02 -5.01
CA GLY A 183 -4.23 -15.12 -4.22
C GLY A 183 -3.51 -15.47 -2.91
N LYS A 184 -2.28 -14.98 -2.65
CA LYS A 184 -1.62 -15.16 -1.34
C LYS A 184 -2.35 -14.43 -0.22
N ALA A 185 -2.49 -15.07 0.93
CA ALA A 185 -3.19 -14.49 2.07
C ALA A 185 -2.47 -13.22 2.58
N PRO A 186 -3.17 -12.26 3.23
CA PRO A 186 -2.55 -11.03 3.74
C PRO A 186 -1.35 -11.28 4.68
N GLY A 187 -1.35 -12.38 5.44
CA GLY A 187 -0.22 -12.80 6.29
C GLY A 187 1.00 -13.29 5.51
N GLU A 188 0.79 -14.06 4.44
CA GLU A 188 1.86 -14.56 3.56
C GLU A 188 2.52 -13.44 2.76
N ARG A 189 1.75 -12.42 2.35
CA ARG A 189 2.29 -11.22 1.67
C ARG A 189 3.24 -10.41 2.54
N ARG A 190 3.07 -10.45 3.88
CA ARG A 190 3.98 -9.79 4.83
C ARG A 190 5.30 -10.54 5.00
N GLN A 191 5.30 -11.85 4.74
CA GLN A 191 6.49 -12.71 4.80
C GLN A 191 7.04 -12.97 3.40
N ARG A 192 6.97 -11.99 2.50
CA ARG A 192 7.45 -12.16 1.13
C ARG A 192 8.95 -12.49 1.17
N PRO A 193 9.38 -13.70 0.75
CA PRO A 193 10.79 -14.02 0.67
C PRO A 193 11.49 -13.01 -0.23
N GLU A 194 12.75 -12.68 0.11
CA GLU A 194 13.54 -11.85 -0.78
C GLU A 194 13.67 -12.54 -2.15
N PRO A 195 13.52 -11.80 -3.26
CA PRO A 195 13.77 -12.37 -4.57
C PRO A 195 15.21 -12.90 -4.63
N THR A 196 15.41 -14.04 -5.29
CA THR A 196 16.76 -14.57 -5.52
C THR A 196 17.60 -13.56 -6.33
N GLU A 197 18.93 -13.64 -6.28
CA GLU A 197 19.80 -12.77 -7.07
C GLU A 197 19.51 -12.90 -8.58
N GLU A 198 19.16 -14.10 -9.04
CA GLU A 198 18.71 -14.34 -10.42
C GLU A 198 17.40 -13.61 -10.74
N GLN A 199 16.42 -13.63 -9.82
CA GLN A 199 15.17 -12.89 -9.97
C GLN A 199 15.42 -11.38 -9.97
N LYS A 200 16.28 -10.87 -9.08
CA LYS A 200 16.67 -9.45 -9.05
C LYS A 200 17.34 -9.03 -10.35
N ALA A 201 18.27 -9.84 -10.86
CA ALA A 201 18.94 -9.60 -12.14
C ALA A 201 17.94 -9.62 -13.31
N ALA A 202 17.00 -10.58 -13.33
CA ALA A 202 15.95 -10.64 -14.33
C ALA A 202 15.01 -9.43 -14.28
N PHE A 203 14.66 -8.93 -13.09
CA PHE A 203 13.85 -7.72 -12.93
C PHE A 203 14.58 -6.48 -13.44
N LYS A 204 15.87 -6.37 -13.14
CA LYS A 204 16.71 -5.27 -13.63
C LYS A 204 16.82 -5.31 -15.16
N ALA A 205 17.08 -6.47 -15.73
CA ALA A 205 17.15 -6.65 -17.18
C ALA A 205 15.83 -6.28 -17.87
N ASP A 206 14.69 -6.76 -17.37
CA ASP A 206 13.39 -6.38 -17.94
C ASP A 206 13.08 -4.88 -17.77
N HIS A 207 13.52 -4.26 -16.68
CA HIS A 207 13.36 -2.81 -16.50
C HIS A 207 14.24 -2.02 -17.48
N GLU A 208 15.45 -2.48 -17.75
CA GLU A 208 16.37 -1.87 -18.73
C GLU A 208 15.84 -2.02 -20.16
N THR A 209 15.26 -3.17 -20.53
CA THR A 209 14.63 -3.34 -21.85
C THR A 209 13.42 -2.42 -22.02
N VAL A 210 12.56 -2.31 -21.01
CA VAL A 210 11.44 -1.36 -21.02
C VAL A 210 11.94 0.07 -21.15
N ARG A 211 12.99 0.44 -20.41
CA ARG A 211 13.59 1.79 -20.50
C ARG A 211 14.11 2.09 -21.90
N ALA A 212 14.84 1.15 -22.51
CA ALA A 212 15.36 1.32 -23.87
C ALA A 212 14.24 1.46 -24.90
N LEU A 213 13.16 0.70 -24.78
CA LEU A 213 11.98 0.84 -25.65
C LEU A 213 11.26 2.17 -25.43
N VAL A 214 11.12 2.62 -24.18
CA VAL A 214 10.54 3.94 -23.89
C VAL A 214 11.39 5.06 -24.51
N GLU A 215 12.72 4.98 -24.40
CA GLU A 215 13.63 5.97 -24.99
C GLU A 215 13.53 5.98 -26.53
N LYS A 216 13.43 4.81 -27.15
CA LYS A 216 13.26 4.65 -28.60
C LYS A 216 11.97 5.29 -29.12
N TYR A 217 10.86 5.15 -28.38
CA TYR A 217 9.54 5.66 -28.76
C TYR A 217 9.12 6.90 -27.96
N ASP A 218 10.05 7.60 -27.31
CA ASP A 218 9.74 8.64 -26.34
C ASP A 218 8.97 9.80 -26.96
N THR A 219 9.38 10.25 -28.15
CA THR A 219 8.75 11.34 -28.89
C THR A 219 7.31 11.01 -29.27
N ASP A 220 7.07 9.78 -29.75
CA ASP A 220 5.74 9.32 -30.13
C ASP A 220 4.83 9.15 -28.92
N ILE A 221 5.34 8.56 -27.84
CA ILE A 221 4.59 8.41 -26.58
C ILE A 221 4.24 9.78 -26.00
N THR A 222 5.19 10.73 -26.02
CA THR A 222 4.96 12.07 -25.48
C THR A 222 3.90 12.81 -26.27
N ALA A 223 3.95 12.75 -27.61
CA ALA A 223 2.93 13.37 -28.45
C ALA A 223 1.53 12.81 -28.16
N LEU A 224 1.39 11.48 -28.07
CA LEU A 224 0.11 10.83 -27.78
C LEU A 224 -0.41 11.16 -26.36
N LEU A 225 0.48 11.26 -25.37
CA LEU A 225 0.09 11.65 -24.01
C LEU A 225 -0.28 13.15 -23.90
N GLU A 226 0.30 14.01 -24.73
CA GLU A 226 -0.11 15.42 -24.79
C GLU A 226 -1.51 15.59 -25.42
N GLU A 227 -1.93 14.72 -26.35
CA GLU A 227 -3.31 14.74 -26.88
C GLU A 227 -4.36 14.58 -25.77
N VAL A 228 -4.09 13.71 -24.79
CA VAL A 228 -5.00 13.40 -23.67
C VAL A 228 -4.70 14.24 -22.41
N LYS A 229 -3.95 15.35 -22.55
CA LYS A 229 -3.55 16.18 -21.41
C LYS A 229 -4.73 16.73 -20.62
N THR A 230 -5.78 17.18 -21.31
CA THR A 230 -6.98 17.74 -20.67
C THR A 230 -7.73 16.67 -19.89
N GLU A 231 -8.00 15.51 -20.51
CA GLU A 231 -8.63 14.36 -19.85
C GLU A 231 -7.80 13.89 -18.66
N ARG A 232 -6.46 13.92 -18.75
CA ARG A 232 -5.57 13.61 -17.60
C ARG A 232 -5.76 14.56 -16.42
N GLN A 233 -6.07 15.85 -16.64
CA GLN A 233 -6.39 16.76 -15.53
C GLN A 233 -7.72 16.39 -14.90
N GLU A 234 -8.74 16.09 -15.72
CA GLU A 234 -10.05 15.64 -15.23
C GLU A 234 -9.92 14.34 -14.43
N TRP A 235 -9.14 13.37 -14.90
CA TRP A 235 -8.89 12.13 -14.17
C TRP A 235 -8.17 12.36 -12.84
N LYS A 236 -7.25 13.31 -12.80
CA LYS A 236 -6.54 13.68 -11.57
C LYS A 236 -7.50 14.33 -10.58
N GLU A 237 -8.42 15.16 -11.04
CA GLU A 237 -9.46 15.76 -10.21
C GLU A 237 -10.46 14.70 -9.72
N GLY A 238 -10.97 13.82 -10.60
CA GLY A 238 -11.86 12.73 -10.21
C GLY A 238 -11.22 11.78 -9.19
N MET A 239 -9.95 11.41 -9.38
CA MET A 239 -9.21 10.63 -8.36
C MET A 239 -8.98 11.40 -7.06
N ARG A 240 -8.81 12.72 -7.10
CA ARG A 240 -8.69 13.58 -5.92
C ARG A 240 -10.01 13.63 -5.15
N GLU A 241 -11.14 13.77 -5.83
CA GLU A 241 -12.47 13.77 -5.23
C GLU A 241 -12.77 12.43 -4.55
N ILE A 242 -12.43 11.31 -5.19
CA ILE A 242 -12.50 9.98 -4.55
C ILE A 242 -11.61 9.98 -3.30
N GLY A 243 -10.38 10.49 -3.38
CA GLY A 243 -9.49 10.59 -2.22
C GLY A 243 -10.04 11.46 -1.07
N GLU A 244 -10.71 12.56 -1.39
CA GLU A 244 -11.33 13.47 -0.42
C GLU A 244 -12.55 12.83 0.26
N LYS A 245 -13.35 12.06 -0.49
CA LYS A 245 -14.49 11.27 0.04
C LYS A 245 -14.09 10.30 1.15
N TYR A 246 -12.88 9.72 1.06
CA TYR A 246 -12.35 8.78 2.05
C TYR A 246 -11.28 9.39 2.97
N ALA A 247 -11.05 10.70 2.88
CA ALA A 247 -10.13 11.37 3.79
C ALA A 247 -10.76 11.40 5.18
N PRO A 248 -10.09 10.88 6.23
CA PRO A 248 -10.61 11.04 7.58
C PRO A 248 -10.70 12.54 7.88
N GLU A 249 -11.77 12.97 8.55
CA GLU A 249 -11.86 14.32 9.12
C GLU A 249 -10.58 14.55 9.93
N ARG A 250 -9.69 15.38 9.39
CA ARG A 250 -8.49 15.80 10.11
C ARG A 250 -8.97 16.93 11.01
N PRO A 251 -8.79 16.84 12.34
CA PRO A 251 -8.82 18.04 13.15
C PRO A 251 -7.84 19.04 12.50
N ASP A 252 -8.32 20.26 12.28
CA ASP A 252 -7.67 21.25 11.44
C ASP A 252 -6.41 21.83 12.10
N PHE A 253 -5.35 21.02 12.20
CA PHE A 253 -4.03 21.48 12.68
C PHE A 253 -3.26 22.24 11.60
N ARG A 254 -3.89 22.62 10.48
CA ARG A 254 -3.21 23.18 9.31
C ARG A 254 -3.77 24.50 8.77
N ARG A 255 -4.91 25.02 9.24
CA ARG A 255 -5.43 26.30 8.76
C ARG A 255 -5.02 27.55 9.53
N GLU A 256 -4.62 27.46 10.79
CA GLU A 256 -4.12 28.63 11.51
C GLU A 256 -2.59 28.74 11.44
N GLY A 257 -2.13 29.31 10.33
CA GLY A 257 -0.73 29.69 10.18
C GLY A 257 -0.15 29.32 8.82
N LYS A 258 -0.61 29.98 7.75
CA LYS A 258 0.29 30.30 6.63
C LYS A 258 1.38 31.25 7.13
N LYS A 259 2.29 30.77 7.98
CA LYS A 259 3.63 31.34 8.04
C LYS A 259 4.42 30.60 6.99
N GLU A 260 4.85 31.36 5.98
CA GLU A 260 5.76 30.96 4.93
C GLU A 260 6.79 29.97 5.48
N ARG A 261 6.94 28.83 4.79
CA ARG A 261 8.07 27.95 5.04
C ARG A 261 9.32 28.82 4.88
N PRO A 262 10.20 28.95 5.89
CA PRO A 262 11.36 29.82 5.75
C PRO A 262 12.21 29.33 4.58
N ASP A 263 12.63 30.28 3.75
CA ASP A 263 13.30 30.07 2.47
C ASP A 263 14.36 28.98 2.52
N ALA A 264 14.41 28.16 1.47
CA ALA A 264 15.36 27.05 1.29
C ALA A 264 16.83 27.48 1.47
N GLU A 265 17.12 28.78 1.38
CA GLU A 265 18.43 29.39 1.59
C GLU A 265 18.90 29.38 3.06
N LYS A 266 17.99 29.46 4.06
CA LYS A 266 18.35 29.36 5.49
C LYS A 266 18.70 27.94 5.92
N LYS A 267 18.14 26.91 5.26
CA LYS A 267 18.52 25.51 5.49
C LYS A 267 19.94 25.22 4.98
N ALA A 268 20.35 25.83 3.87
CA ALA A 268 21.69 25.67 3.32
C ALA A 268 22.77 26.25 4.25
N LYS A 269 22.53 27.41 4.87
CA LYS A 269 23.47 28.00 5.85
C LYS A 269 23.58 27.19 7.16
N ALA A 270 22.46 26.69 7.70
CA ALA A 270 22.48 25.84 8.89
C ALA A 270 23.10 24.45 8.65
N GLN A 271 23.04 23.93 7.41
CA GLN A 271 23.78 22.73 7.01
C GLN A 271 25.27 22.99 6.77
N GLY A 272 25.63 24.17 6.24
CA GLY A 272 27.02 24.60 6.08
C GLY A 272 27.76 24.76 7.41
N GLU A 273 27.12 25.38 8.41
CA GLU A 273 27.70 25.55 9.75
C GLU A 273 27.81 24.22 10.52
N ARG A 274 26.92 23.26 10.27
CA ARG A 274 27.04 21.90 10.84
C ARG A 274 28.17 21.08 10.23
N LYS A 275 28.53 21.31 8.96
CA LYS A 275 29.67 20.64 8.32
C LYS A 275 31.02 21.18 8.82
N ALA A 276 31.11 22.47 9.13
CA ALA A 276 32.37 23.08 9.58
C ALA A 276 32.80 22.70 11.00
N LYS A 277 31.92 22.12 11.84
CA LYS A 277 32.23 21.77 13.25
C LYS A 277 32.45 20.27 13.49
N VAL A 278 32.43 19.44 12.44
CA VAL A 278 32.64 17.99 12.51
C VAL A 278 33.63 17.54 11.43
N GLU A 279 34.70 18.31 11.21
CA GLU A 279 35.88 17.88 10.44
C GLU A 279 36.95 17.26 11.36
N GLY A 280 36.51 16.38 12.25
CA GLY A 280 37.36 15.53 13.07
C GLY A 280 36.70 14.17 13.19
N GLU A 281 37.12 13.25 12.31
CA GLU A 281 36.94 11.81 12.42
C GLU A 281 35.50 11.30 12.60
N ARG A 282 34.72 11.28 11.51
CA ARG A 282 33.71 10.23 11.33
C ARG A 282 33.84 9.65 9.92
N LYS A 283 34.29 8.39 9.86
CA LYS A 283 34.35 7.60 8.63
C LYS A 283 32.98 7.65 7.95
N ALA A 284 33.03 8.03 6.68
CA ALA A 284 31.90 8.15 5.80
C ALA A 284 31.42 6.75 5.39
N ASP A 285 30.42 6.19 6.07
CA ASP A 285 29.68 5.01 5.61
C ASP A 285 28.24 4.97 6.17
N ARG A 286 27.55 6.13 6.22
CA ARG A 286 26.09 6.12 6.11
C ARG A 286 25.77 6.50 4.68
N PRO A 287 25.19 5.62 3.84
CA PRO A 287 24.62 6.08 2.59
C PRO A 287 23.50 7.04 2.96
N SER A 288 23.80 8.34 2.84
CA SER A 288 22.77 9.36 2.71
C SER A 288 21.81 8.82 1.68
N ARG A 289 20.55 8.65 2.07
CA ARG A 289 19.47 8.23 1.17
C ARG A 289 19.36 9.36 0.13
N GLY A 290 20.20 9.27 -0.89
CA GLY A 290 20.24 10.18 -2.00
C GLY A 290 18.91 10.12 -2.74
N PRO A 291 18.72 10.99 -3.75
CA PRO A 291 17.48 11.06 -4.52
C PRO A 291 17.07 9.72 -5.16
N GLU A 292 18.00 8.76 -5.22
CA GLU A 292 17.84 7.43 -5.82
C GLU A 292 17.43 6.32 -4.81
N GLY A 293 17.12 6.67 -3.56
CA GLY A 293 16.48 5.73 -2.64
C GLY A 293 15.02 5.53 -3.01
N LEU A 294 14.66 4.36 -3.55
CA LEU A 294 13.30 3.88 -3.88
C LEU A 294 12.25 4.21 -2.80
N GLY A 295 11.74 5.45 -2.83
CA GLY A 295 10.85 6.03 -1.82
C GLY A 295 9.67 6.81 -2.39
N HIS A 296 9.53 6.87 -3.72
CA HIS A 296 8.27 7.23 -4.36
C HIS A 296 7.54 5.97 -4.81
N ARG A 297 6.97 5.23 -3.86
CA ARG A 297 5.86 4.29 -4.14
C ARG A 297 4.56 5.08 -4.22
N GLY A 298 4.43 5.83 -5.30
CA GLY A 298 3.23 6.52 -5.73
C GLY A 298 3.51 7.03 -7.13
N PRO A 299 2.58 6.88 -8.09
CA PRO A 299 2.78 7.46 -9.41
C PRO A 299 3.02 8.96 -9.21
N GLY A 300 4.05 9.49 -9.89
CA GLY A 300 4.37 10.91 -9.85
C GLY A 300 3.16 11.78 -10.27
N PRO A 301 3.26 13.10 -10.09
CA PRO A 301 2.14 14.04 -10.20
C PRO A 301 1.43 14.12 -11.59
N GLU A 302 1.88 13.35 -12.58
CA GLU A 302 1.48 13.39 -13.99
C GLU A 302 0.68 12.16 -14.48
N GLY A 303 0.31 11.26 -13.58
CA GLY A 303 -0.39 10.03 -13.99
C GLY A 303 0.56 9.03 -14.64
N MET A 304 -0.01 7.92 -15.12
CA MET A 304 0.67 6.72 -15.62
C MET A 304 2.06 6.96 -16.26
N SER A 305 3.11 6.28 -15.76
CA SER A 305 4.46 6.39 -16.36
C SER A 305 4.48 5.93 -17.82
N LYS A 306 5.35 6.51 -18.66
CA LYS A 306 5.54 6.10 -20.06
C LYS A 306 5.80 4.60 -20.21
N ALA A 307 6.50 3.99 -19.24
CA ALA A 307 6.72 2.54 -19.17
C ALA A 307 5.41 1.74 -18.99
N VAL A 308 4.53 2.17 -18.08
CA VAL A 308 3.21 1.54 -17.89
C VAL A 308 2.33 1.75 -19.12
N PHE A 309 2.40 2.91 -19.78
CA PHE A 309 1.69 3.16 -21.04
C PHE A 309 2.20 2.23 -22.16
N LEU A 310 3.51 2.08 -22.35
CA LEU A 310 4.09 1.20 -23.35
C LEU A 310 3.65 -0.26 -23.16
N LEU A 311 3.65 -0.73 -21.90
CA LEU A 311 3.25 -2.08 -21.51
C LEU A 311 1.74 -2.28 -21.43
N LEU A 312 0.91 -1.23 -21.55
CA LEU A 312 -0.54 -1.36 -21.58
C LEU A 312 -0.95 -2.18 -22.80
N ASP A 313 -1.76 -3.22 -22.61
CA ASP A 313 -2.30 -4.01 -23.72
C ASP A 313 -3.50 -3.28 -24.35
N PRO A 314 -3.42 -2.90 -25.65
CA PRO A 314 -4.53 -2.25 -26.36
C PRO A 314 -5.74 -3.17 -26.56
N ASN A 315 -5.54 -4.50 -26.59
CA ASN A 315 -6.57 -5.48 -26.87
C ASN A 315 -7.00 -6.30 -25.65
N ALA A 316 -6.42 -6.04 -24.47
CA ALA A 316 -6.92 -6.63 -23.24
C ALA A 316 -8.39 -6.22 -23.10
N GLU A 317 -9.29 -7.19 -23.01
CA GLU A 317 -10.71 -6.90 -22.84
C GLU A 317 -10.88 -5.99 -21.62
N THR A 318 -11.71 -4.94 -21.74
CA THR A 318 -12.17 -4.21 -20.57
C THR A 318 -12.89 -5.25 -19.74
N THR A 319 -12.35 -5.60 -18.58
CA THR A 319 -13.02 -6.42 -17.57
C THR A 319 -14.25 -5.68 -17.06
N GLN A 320 -15.26 -5.56 -17.92
CA GLN A 320 -16.63 -5.42 -17.50
C GLN A 320 -17.10 -6.84 -17.18
N ASN A 321 -17.44 -7.00 -15.90
CA ASN A 321 -18.06 -8.16 -15.28
C ASN A 321 -17.10 -9.29 -14.87
N VAL A 322 -17.03 -9.39 -13.54
CA VAL A 322 -16.39 -10.44 -12.77
C VAL A 322 -16.97 -11.79 -13.16
N ALA A 323 -16.11 -12.66 -13.63
CA ALA A 323 -16.07 -13.98 -13.06
C ALA A 323 -14.61 -14.38 -12.92
N GLY A 324 -14.24 -14.93 -11.76
CA GLY A 324 -12.90 -15.50 -11.59
C GLY A 324 -12.60 -16.43 -12.76
N LYS A 325 -11.32 -16.55 -13.14
CA LYS A 325 -10.85 -17.58 -14.06
C LYS A 325 -11.27 -18.96 -13.52
N ALA A 326 -12.48 -19.32 -13.85
CA ALA A 326 -13.05 -20.62 -13.67
C ALA A 326 -12.56 -21.41 -14.87
N ASP A 327 -11.35 -21.95 -14.78
CA ASP A 327 -10.78 -22.74 -15.88
C ASP A 327 -11.51 -24.09 -16.04
N PHE A 328 -12.57 -24.37 -15.27
CA PHE A 328 -13.29 -25.65 -15.30
C PHE A 328 -14.15 -25.87 -16.54
N ALA A 329 -14.45 -24.84 -17.34
CA ALA A 329 -15.24 -25.02 -18.56
C ALA A 329 -14.93 -24.08 -19.73
N GLN A 330 -15.05 -24.59 -20.96
CA GLN A 330 -15.08 -23.78 -22.19
C GLN A 330 -16.52 -23.78 -22.71
N ILE A 331 -17.14 -22.60 -22.84
CA ILE A 331 -18.50 -22.45 -23.34
C ILE A 331 -18.44 -21.95 -24.79
N ARG A 332 -19.25 -22.54 -25.67
CA ARG A 332 -19.49 -22.02 -27.02
C ARG A 332 -20.96 -22.08 -27.33
N VAL A 333 -21.51 -21.00 -27.90
CA VAL A 333 -22.93 -20.93 -28.24
C VAL A 333 -23.09 -20.70 -29.74
N PHE A 334 -23.88 -21.56 -30.40
CA PHE A 334 -24.17 -21.49 -31.83
C PHE A 334 -25.66 -21.71 -32.11
N PRO A 335 -26.30 -20.99 -33.05
CA PRO A 335 -25.77 -19.85 -33.79
C PRO A 335 -25.77 -18.57 -32.95
N ASN A 336 -24.72 -17.75 -33.12
CA ASN A 336 -24.65 -16.39 -32.58
C ASN A 336 -24.28 -15.45 -33.74
N PRO A 337 -25.18 -14.56 -34.22
CA PRO A 337 -26.48 -14.19 -33.65
C PRO A 337 -27.55 -15.30 -33.67
N SER A 338 -28.43 -15.29 -32.67
CA SER A 338 -29.52 -16.26 -32.47
C SER A 338 -30.73 -15.95 -33.33
N ALA A 339 -31.23 -16.96 -34.05
CA ALA A 339 -32.50 -16.93 -34.78
C ALA A 339 -33.68 -17.52 -33.97
N GLY A 340 -33.48 -17.83 -32.67
CA GLY A 340 -34.52 -18.34 -31.79
C GLY A 340 -34.16 -19.61 -31.02
N ARG A 341 -33.31 -20.51 -31.56
CA ARG A 341 -32.80 -21.68 -30.82
C ARG A 341 -31.29 -21.71 -30.89
N ASN A 342 -30.65 -21.93 -29.75
CA ASN A 342 -29.21 -21.97 -29.60
C ASN A 342 -28.78 -23.30 -29.00
N THR A 343 -27.69 -23.84 -29.54
CA THR A 343 -26.96 -24.96 -28.97
C THR A 343 -25.78 -24.41 -28.17
N VAL A 344 -25.72 -24.78 -26.90
CA VAL A 344 -24.64 -24.46 -25.98
C VAL A 344 -23.80 -25.71 -25.81
N ASN A 345 -22.53 -25.62 -26.20
CA ASN A 345 -21.54 -26.65 -25.93
C ASN A 345 -20.66 -26.19 -24.77
N PHE A 346 -20.58 -26.98 -23.71
CA PHE A 346 -19.67 -26.72 -22.61
C PHE A 346 -18.91 -27.98 -22.20
N THR A 347 -17.62 -27.83 -21.91
CA THR A 347 -16.80 -28.92 -21.38
C THR A 347 -16.63 -28.72 -19.89
N VAL A 348 -16.84 -29.75 -19.08
CA VAL A 348 -16.63 -29.74 -17.64
C VAL A 348 -15.31 -30.46 -17.34
N LYS A 349 -14.37 -29.82 -16.64
CA LYS A 349 -13.07 -30.43 -16.27
C LYS A 349 -13.15 -31.32 -15.04
N ASP A 350 -13.86 -30.89 -14.00
CA ASP A 350 -13.96 -31.59 -12.72
C ASP A 350 -15.41 -31.97 -12.40
N ALA A 351 -15.61 -33.14 -11.79
CA ALA A 351 -16.96 -33.57 -11.43
C ALA A 351 -17.51 -32.71 -10.28
N GLY A 352 -18.73 -32.19 -10.43
CA GLY A 352 -19.29 -31.23 -9.48
C GLY A 352 -20.71 -30.81 -9.82
N TYR A 353 -21.31 -30.00 -8.95
CA TYR A 353 -22.59 -29.35 -9.23
C TYR A 353 -22.37 -28.14 -10.11
N TYR A 354 -23.04 -28.15 -11.27
CA TYR A 354 -23.02 -27.05 -12.22
C TYR A 354 -24.41 -26.50 -12.42
N ARG A 355 -24.51 -25.17 -12.38
CA ARG A 355 -25.74 -24.45 -12.64
C ARG A 355 -25.60 -23.59 -13.88
N VAL A 356 -26.46 -23.81 -14.86
CA VAL A 356 -26.52 -23.06 -16.11
C VAL A 356 -27.72 -22.12 -16.07
N GLU A 357 -27.48 -20.82 -16.23
CA GLU A 357 -28.49 -19.77 -16.15
C GLU A 357 -28.40 -18.81 -17.34
N LEU A 358 -29.54 -18.35 -17.84
CA LEU A 358 -29.63 -17.25 -18.78
C LEU A 358 -29.86 -15.94 -18.01
N ARG A 359 -29.07 -14.91 -18.32
CA ARG A 359 -29.10 -13.60 -17.66
C ARG A 359 -29.27 -12.45 -18.66
N ASP A 360 -29.82 -11.34 -18.18
CA ASP A 360 -29.96 -10.10 -18.94
C ASP A 360 -28.67 -9.23 -18.89
N LYS A 361 -28.69 -8.08 -19.57
CA LYS A 361 -27.57 -7.11 -19.56
C LYS A 361 -27.24 -6.51 -18.19
N ASN A 362 -28.17 -6.60 -17.24
CA ASN A 362 -28.01 -6.12 -15.87
C ASN A 362 -27.61 -7.25 -14.89
N GLY A 363 -27.43 -8.48 -15.39
CA GLY A 363 -27.07 -9.66 -14.60
C GLY A 363 -28.24 -10.34 -13.88
N GLN A 364 -29.49 -9.95 -14.18
CA GLN A 364 -30.69 -10.60 -13.63
C GLN A 364 -30.90 -11.97 -14.29
N VAL A 365 -31.13 -13.00 -13.48
CA VAL A 365 -31.44 -14.36 -13.96
C VAL A 365 -32.84 -14.35 -14.59
N LEU A 366 -32.89 -14.60 -15.90
CA LEU A 366 -34.11 -14.70 -16.69
C LEU A 366 -34.66 -16.11 -16.71
N LYS A 367 -33.77 -17.12 -16.71
CA LYS A 367 -34.14 -18.54 -16.73
C LYS A 367 -33.01 -19.42 -16.20
N GLU A 368 -33.33 -20.34 -15.30
CA GLU A 368 -32.44 -21.44 -14.93
C GLU A 368 -32.65 -22.57 -15.94
N LEU A 369 -31.57 -23.02 -16.59
CA LEU A 369 -31.60 -24.07 -17.62
C LEU A 369 -31.31 -25.44 -17.02
N SER A 370 -30.30 -25.52 -16.16
CA SER A 370 -29.93 -26.75 -15.46
C SER A 370 -29.20 -26.45 -14.15
N ASN A 371 -29.31 -27.38 -13.19
CA ASN A 371 -28.68 -27.27 -11.87
C ASN A 371 -28.46 -28.68 -11.31
N GLU A 372 -27.47 -29.37 -11.84
CA GLU A 372 -27.27 -30.80 -11.63
C GLU A 372 -25.79 -31.15 -11.41
N TYR A 373 -25.56 -32.31 -10.81
CA TYR A 373 -24.22 -32.87 -10.70
C TYR A 373 -23.78 -33.43 -12.06
N ARG A 374 -22.68 -32.93 -12.61
CA ARG A 374 -22.10 -33.39 -13.88
C ARG A 374 -20.70 -33.97 -13.62
N GLN A 375 -20.34 -34.99 -14.40
CA GLN A 375 -18.98 -35.54 -14.39
C GLN A 375 -18.08 -34.75 -15.35
N SER A 376 -16.77 -35.02 -15.31
CA SER A 376 -15.84 -34.48 -16.31
C SER A 376 -16.22 -34.99 -17.71
N GLY A 377 -16.38 -34.08 -18.67
CA GLY A 377 -16.83 -34.44 -20.02
C GLY A 377 -17.41 -33.27 -20.82
N ALA A 378 -17.72 -33.52 -22.09
CA ALA A 378 -18.38 -32.54 -22.96
C ALA A 378 -19.90 -32.72 -22.90
N TYR A 379 -20.61 -31.60 -22.75
CA TYR A 379 -22.06 -31.54 -22.66
C TYR A 379 -22.62 -30.56 -23.68
N GLN A 380 -23.85 -30.85 -24.12
CA GLN A 380 -24.58 -30.05 -25.08
C GLN A 380 -25.99 -29.80 -24.52
N GLU A 381 -26.38 -28.54 -24.44
CA GLU A 381 -27.72 -28.11 -24.02
C GLU A 381 -28.34 -27.19 -25.08
N GLU A 382 -29.66 -27.30 -25.26
CA GLU A 382 -30.40 -26.41 -26.14
C GLU A 382 -31.12 -25.33 -25.34
N VAL A 383 -30.96 -24.08 -25.79
CA VAL A 383 -31.58 -22.91 -25.19
C VAL A 383 -32.55 -22.31 -26.20
N ASP A 384 -33.83 -22.31 -25.84
CA ASP A 384 -34.86 -21.64 -26.60
C ASP A 384 -34.88 -20.14 -26.24
N MET A 385 -34.42 -19.33 -27.19
CA MET A 385 -34.37 -17.88 -27.12
C MET A 385 -35.63 -17.23 -27.69
N SER A 386 -36.55 -17.98 -28.32
CA SER A 386 -37.74 -17.46 -29.02
C SER A 386 -38.62 -16.59 -28.13
N GLN A 387 -38.67 -16.91 -26.84
CA GLN A 387 -39.50 -16.26 -25.82
C GLN A 387 -38.98 -14.88 -25.36
N PHE A 388 -37.73 -14.53 -25.67
CA PHE A 388 -37.09 -13.30 -25.22
C PHE A 388 -37.07 -12.23 -26.32
N PRO A 389 -37.18 -10.92 -26.03
CA PRO A 389 -37.08 -9.89 -27.07
C PRO A 389 -35.70 -9.84 -27.74
N SER A 390 -35.58 -9.17 -28.89
CA SER A 390 -34.27 -8.92 -29.52
C SER A 390 -33.40 -8.10 -28.55
N GLY A 391 -32.16 -8.56 -28.35
CA GLY A 391 -31.32 -8.02 -27.28
C GLY A 391 -30.05 -8.82 -27.03
N THR A 392 -29.23 -8.32 -26.10
CA THR A 392 -28.03 -9.01 -25.63
C THR A 392 -28.33 -9.76 -24.33
N TYR A 393 -27.98 -11.04 -24.31
CA TYR A 393 -28.13 -11.94 -23.18
C TYR A 393 -26.79 -12.57 -22.82
N TYR A 394 -26.67 -13.07 -21.60
CA TYR A 394 -25.47 -13.74 -21.11
C TYR A 394 -25.84 -15.11 -20.54
N LEU A 395 -25.23 -16.16 -21.06
CA LEU A 395 -25.35 -17.50 -20.51
C LEU A 395 -24.25 -17.70 -19.47
N SER A 396 -24.62 -17.95 -18.23
CA SER A 396 -23.67 -18.10 -17.11
C SER A 396 -23.70 -19.53 -16.56
N ILE A 397 -22.53 -20.16 -16.45
CA ILE A 397 -22.34 -21.46 -15.80
C ILE A 397 -21.62 -21.23 -14.49
N THR A 398 -22.25 -21.61 -13.38
CA THR A 398 -21.69 -21.55 -12.03
C THR A 398 -21.25 -22.95 -11.61
N GLY A 399 -19.99 -23.11 -11.21
CA GLY A 399 -19.42 -24.35 -10.69
C GLY A 399 -18.65 -24.10 -9.39
N ALA A 400 -17.92 -25.13 -8.91
CA ALA A 400 -17.17 -25.05 -7.65
C ALA A 400 -16.04 -23.99 -7.70
N ASP A 401 -15.37 -23.83 -8.85
CA ASP A 401 -14.22 -22.93 -9.00
C ASP A 401 -14.59 -21.55 -9.57
N GLY A 402 -15.88 -21.23 -9.70
CA GLY A 402 -16.35 -19.90 -10.09
C GLY A 402 -17.51 -19.89 -11.09
N VAL A 403 -17.65 -18.80 -11.83
CA VAL A 403 -18.68 -18.61 -12.86
C VAL A 403 -17.99 -18.37 -14.20
N ILE A 404 -18.61 -18.78 -15.31
CA ILE A 404 -18.17 -18.42 -16.66
C ILE A 404 -19.40 -17.93 -17.40
N SER A 405 -19.28 -16.81 -18.13
CA SER A 405 -20.40 -16.23 -18.86
C SER A 405 -20.05 -16.01 -20.33
N GLU A 406 -20.94 -16.44 -21.23
CA GLU A 406 -20.80 -16.27 -22.68
C GLU A 406 -21.95 -15.41 -23.23
N LYS A 407 -21.63 -14.51 -24.17
CA LYS A 407 -22.59 -13.55 -24.73
C LYS A 407 -23.43 -14.17 -25.86
N ILE A 408 -24.75 -14.01 -25.79
CA ILE A 408 -25.71 -14.39 -26.84
C ILE A 408 -26.37 -13.12 -27.38
N VAL A 409 -26.31 -12.90 -28.69
CA VAL A 409 -27.02 -11.80 -29.36
C VAL A 409 -28.26 -12.35 -30.03
N LYS A 410 -29.46 -11.94 -29.60
CA LYS A 410 -30.72 -12.28 -30.29
C LYS A 410 -31.11 -11.14 -31.24
N GLN A 411 -31.35 -11.47 -32.50
CA GLN A 411 -31.83 -10.54 -33.53
C GLN A 411 -33.35 -10.57 -33.63
#